data_AF-A0A1A0NFR1-F1
#
_entry.id   AF-A0A1A0NFR1-F1
#
_cell.length_a   1.000
_cell.length_b   1.000
_cell.length_c   1.000
_cell.angle_alpha   90.00
_cell.angle_beta   90.00
_cell.angle_gamma   90.00
#
_symmetry.space_group_name_H-M   'P 1'
#
loop_
_entity.id
_entity.type
_entity.pdbx_description
1 polymer ?
#
loop_
_entity_poly.entity_id
_entity_poly.type
_entity_poly.pdbx_seq_one_letter_code
_entity_poly.pdbx_strand_id
1 'polypeptide(L)'
;MPIDPVMDPAFELLAQRPLTPSAAVSKLRRRVQDNIVGHLERSGQIRRVQLHSKRFSHDTSWPVVNRERLTQARAALLAALFDREPPTPPTAAIVSLLHAVDGLGALLSLNDRGWRWVHMRASEIASGSWVDEYETALPEMNLAVTASALRPALA
;
A
#
# COMPACT_ATOMS: atom_id res chain seq x y z
N MET A 1 7.85 21.97 -2.76
CA MET A 1 7.46 21.17 -1.58
C MET A 1 8.65 20.32 -1.18
N PRO A 2 8.98 20.14 0.11
CA PRO A 2 9.95 19.11 0.47
C PRO A 2 9.36 17.77 0.03
N ILE A 3 10.12 17.03 -0.78
CA ILE A 3 9.72 15.69 -1.20
C ILE A 3 9.69 14.82 0.07
N ASP A 4 8.70 13.93 0.17
CA ASP A 4 8.55 13.03 1.31
C ASP A 4 9.80 12.14 1.41
N PRO A 5 10.45 11.97 2.58
CA PRO A 5 11.63 11.10 2.73
C PRO A 5 11.41 9.63 2.31
N VAL A 6 10.16 9.18 2.16
CA VAL A 6 9.83 7.88 1.56
C VAL A 6 9.91 7.93 0.03
N MET A 7 9.57 9.06 -0.58
CA MET A 7 9.55 9.31 -2.02
C MET A 7 10.88 9.86 -2.56
N ASP A 8 11.69 10.54 -1.74
CA ASP A 8 13.00 11.10 -2.13
C ASP A 8 13.89 10.08 -2.86
N PRO A 9 14.10 8.85 -2.31
CA PRO A 9 15.01 7.91 -2.95
C PRO A 9 14.48 7.42 -4.30
N ALA A 10 13.16 7.32 -4.45
CA ALA A 10 12.52 6.96 -5.71
C ALA A 10 12.70 8.07 -6.74
N PHE A 11 12.47 9.32 -6.34
CA PHE A 11 12.63 10.47 -7.22
C PHE A 11 14.08 10.63 -7.69
N GLU A 12 15.05 10.60 -6.78
CA GLU A 12 16.47 10.71 -7.12
C GLU A 12 16.93 9.60 -8.08
N LEU A 13 16.47 8.37 -7.85
CA LEU A 13 16.81 7.22 -8.67
C LEU A 13 16.23 7.32 -10.08
N LEU A 14 15.00 7.80 -10.22
CA LEU A 14 14.33 7.97 -11.52
C LEU A 14 14.82 9.22 -12.27
N ALA A 15 15.26 10.26 -11.55
CA ALA A 15 15.81 11.48 -12.15
C ALA A 15 17.18 11.24 -12.82
N GLN A 16 17.96 10.25 -12.35
CA GLN A 16 19.28 9.94 -12.93
C GLN A 16 19.20 9.34 -14.33
N ARG A 17 18.26 8.39 -14.54
CA ARG A 17 18.04 7.76 -15.84
C ARG A 17 16.70 7.02 -15.88
N PRO A 18 16.10 6.85 -17.07
CA PRO A 18 14.97 5.96 -17.24
C PRO A 18 15.30 4.53 -16.79
N LEU A 19 14.38 3.92 -16.05
CA LEU A 19 14.50 2.54 -15.57
C LEU A 19 13.21 1.78 -15.87
N THR A 20 13.34 0.47 -16.10
CA THR A 20 12.18 -0.40 -16.13
C THR A 20 11.57 -0.50 -14.72
N PRO A 21 10.26 -0.73 -14.60
CA PRO A 21 9.57 -0.99 -13.33
C PRO A 21 10.32 -1.95 -12.39
N SER A 22 10.67 -3.15 -12.90
CA SER A 22 11.38 -4.18 -12.14
C SER A 22 12.74 -3.71 -11.63
N ALA A 23 13.51 -3.01 -12.48
CA ALA A 23 14.82 -2.48 -12.09
C ALA A 23 14.69 -1.39 -11.02
N ALA A 24 13.65 -0.55 -11.08
CA ALA A 24 13.39 0.46 -10.08
C ALA A 24 13.02 -0.19 -8.72
N VAL A 25 12.07 -1.12 -8.70
CA VAL A 25 11.67 -1.85 -7.47
C VAL A 25 12.87 -2.57 -6.84
N SER A 26 13.67 -3.28 -7.65
CA SER A 26 14.84 -4.03 -7.16
C SER A 26 15.90 -3.16 -6.49
N LYS A 27 16.09 -1.93 -6.99
CA LYS A 27 17.00 -0.95 -6.38
C LYS A 27 16.40 -0.28 -5.16
N LEU A 28 15.11 0.06 -5.20
CA LEU A 28 14.43 0.78 -4.13
C LEU A 28 14.15 -0.07 -2.91
N ARG A 29 13.98 -1.40 -3.06
CA ARG A 29 13.63 -2.31 -1.95
C ARG A 29 14.54 -2.21 -0.72
N ARG A 30 15.79 -1.77 -0.89
CA ARG A 30 16.74 -1.62 0.20
C ARG A 30 16.34 -0.42 1.06
N ARG A 31 16.18 -0.62 2.37
CA ARG A 31 15.83 0.41 3.37
C ARG A 31 14.41 1.00 3.31
N VAL A 32 13.52 0.47 2.44
CA VAL A 32 12.12 0.94 2.38
C VAL A 32 11.46 0.88 3.76
N GLN A 33 11.64 -0.23 4.47
CA GLN A 33 11.06 -0.41 5.80
C GLN A 33 11.56 0.66 6.78
N ASP A 34 12.88 0.87 6.87
CA ASP A 34 13.47 1.85 7.79
C ASP A 34 13.02 3.27 7.46
N ASN A 35 12.93 3.61 6.17
CA ASN A 35 12.46 4.91 5.71
C ASN A 35 10.98 5.14 6.06
N ILE A 36 10.13 4.13 5.84
CA ILE A 36 8.70 4.20 6.19
C ILE A 36 8.52 4.31 7.70
N VAL A 37 9.20 3.47 8.49
CA VAL A 37 9.12 3.51 9.97
C VAL A 37 9.58 4.87 10.48
N GLY A 38 10.71 5.37 9.99
CA GLY A 38 11.22 6.69 10.36
C GLY A 38 10.27 7.82 9.96
N HIS A 39 9.65 7.74 8.78
CA HIS A 39 8.64 8.73 8.37
C HIS A 39 7.39 8.67 9.26
N LEU A 40 6.87 7.48 9.54
CA LEU A 40 5.69 7.29 10.39
C LEU A 40 5.94 7.75 11.82
N GLU A 41 7.16 7.59 12.33
CA GLU A 41 7.55 8.11 13.65
C GLU A 41 7.63 9.64 13.63
N ARG A 42 8.34 10.24 12.64
CA ARG A 42 8.44 11.70 12.49
C ARG A 42 7.09 12.39 12.29
N SER A 43 6.17 11.73 11.59
CA SER A 43 4.80 12.22 11.34
C SER A 43 3.82 11.88 12.46
N GLY A 44 4.29 11.30 13.57
CA GLY A 44 3.48 11.02 14.75
C GLY A 44 2.39 9.97 14.53
N GLN A 45 2.56 9.07 13.56
CA GLN A 45 1.62 7.97 13.29
C GLN A 45 1.93 6.74 14.14
N ILE A 46 3.21 6.47 14.38
CA ILE A 46 3.70 5.41 15.27
C ILE A 46 4.65 6.00 16.31
N ARG A 47 4.95 5.22 17.34
CA ARG A 47 5.94 5.58 18.35
C ARG A 47 6.86 4.39 18.63
N ARG A 48 8.16 4.63 18.77
CA ARG A 48 9.08 3.62 19.27
C ARG A 48 8.93 3.43 20.77
N VAL A 49 8.71 2.19 21.20
CA VAL A 49 8.63 1.81 22.63
C VAL A 49 9.63 0.69 22.90
N GLN A 50 10.50 0.90 23.90
CA GLN A 50 11.38 -0.15 24.38
C GLN A 50 10.60 -1.08 25.32
N LEU A 51 10.51 -2.35 24.96
CA LEU A 51 9.93 -3.37 25.81
C LEU A 51 10.97 -3.79 26.84
N HIS A 52 10.59 -3.72 28.11
CA HIS A 52 11.40 -4.28 29.19
C HIS A 52 11.20 -5.79 29.19
N SER A 53 12.09 -6.54 28.52
CA SER A 53 12.09 -8.00 28.62
C SER A 53 12.93 -8.46 29.81
N LYS A 54 12.49 -9.54 30.48
CA LYS A 54 13.16 -10.09 31.67
C LYS A 54 14.47 -10.84 31.39
N ARG A 55 14.94 -10.92 30.13
CA ARG A 55 16.20 -11.60 29.77
C ARG A 55 16.82 -10.97 28.52
N PHE A 56 17.94 -10.27 28.68
CA PHE A 56 18.98 -9.93 27.68
C PHE A 56 18.57 -9.43 26.26
N SER A 57 17.28 -9.17 26.00
CA SER A 57 16.78 -8.66 24.72
C SER A 57 16.03 -7.35 24.95
N HIS A 58 16.50 -6.27 24.34
CA HIS A 58 15.76 -5.02 24.25
C HIS A 58 14.86 -5.07 23.03
N ASP A 59 13.67 -5.64 23.20
CA ASP A 59 12.74 -5.75 22.09
C ASP A 59 12.09 -4.38 21.84
N THR A 60 12.11 -3.90 20.59
CA THR A 60 11.54 -2.61 20.22
C THR A 60 10.16 -2.85 19.60
N SER A 61 9.13 -2.18 20.12
CA SER A 61 7.79 -2.17 19.54
C SER A 61 7.46 -0.83 18.89
N TRP A 62 6.57 -0.86 17.90
CA TRP A 62 6.12 0.30 17.12
C TRP A 62 4.59 0.45 17.17
N PRO A 63 3.99 0.71 18.34
CA PRO A 63 2.55 0.93 18.44
C PRO A 63 2.09 2.11 17.56
N VAL A 64 0.94 1.92 16.90
CA VAL A 64 0.23 2.98 16.18
C VAL A 64 -0.43 3.92 17.18
N VAL A 65 -0.02 5.18 17.17
CA VAL A 65 -0.51 6.22 18.09
C VAL A 65 -1.61 7.09 17.48
N ASN A 66 -1.59 7.30 16.17
CA ASN A 66 -2.69 7.92 15.43
C ASN A 66 -3.28 6.89 14.46
N ARG A 67 -4.57 6.56 14.67
CA ARG A 67 -5.28 5.54 13.89
C ARG A 67 -6.25 6.14 12.88
N GLU A 68 -6.46 7.45 12.86
CA GLU A 68 -7.50 8.07 12.05
C GLU A 68 -7.34 7.74 10.56
N ARG A 69 -6.14 8.02 10.02
CA ARG A 69 -5.79 7.71 8.62
C ARG A 69 -5.90 6.22 8.32
N LEU A 70 -5.48 5.36 9.25
CA LEU A 70 -5.55 3.91 9.11
C LEU A 70 -7.01 3.41 9.07
N THR A 71 -7.85 3.92 9.97
CA THR A 71 -9.27 3.55 10.05
C THR A 71 -10.00 3.95 8.78
N GLN A 72 -9.77 5.17 8.27
CA GLN A 72 -10.36 5.66 7.02
C GLN A 72 -9.91 4.81 5.82
N ALA A 73 -8.60 4.53 5.70
CA ALA A 73 -8.08 3.68 4.62
C ALA A 73 -8.64 2.25 4.70
N ARG A 74 -8.78 1.69 5.91
CA ARG A 74 -9.36 0.37 6.11
C ARG A 74 -10.84 0.34 5.73
N ALA A 75 -11.62 1.34 6.13
CA ALA A 75 -13.03 1.44 5.78
C ALA A 75 -13.22 1.55 4.25
N ALA A 76 -12.47 2.43 3.58
CA ALA A 76 -12.52 2.58 2.13
C ALA A 76 -12.12 1.30 1.38
N LEU A 77 -11.09 0.60 1.88
CA LEU A 77 -10.68 -0.69 1.32
C LEU A 77 -11.77 -1.76 1.47
N LEU A 78 -12.43 -1.82 2.64
CA LEU A 78 -13.51 -2.77 2.86
C LEU A 78 -14.73 -2.45 1.98
N ALA A 79 -15.11 -1.18 1.85
CA ALA A 79 -16.20 -0.76 0.99
C ALA A 79 -15.93 -1.10 -0.49
N ALA A 80 -14.70 -0.87 -0.97
CA ALA A 80 -14.32 -1.22 -2.34
C ALA A 80 -14.33 -2.74 -2.61
N LEU A 81 -13.98 -3.55 -1.61
CA LEU A 81 -13.89 -5.01 -1.75
C LEU A 81 -15.23 -5.72 -1.56
N PHE A 82 -16.10 -5.24 -0.67
CA PHE A 82 -17.33 -5.94 -0.27
C PHE A 82 -18.60 -5.24 -0.73
N ASP A 83 -18.64 -3.91 -0.66
CA ASP A 83 -19.84 -3.13 -0.98
C ASP A 83 -19.87 -2.66 -2.44
N ARG A 84 -18.82 -2.99 -3.22
CA ARG A 84 -18.61 -2.57 -4.61
C ARG A 84 -18.69 -1.05 -4.80
N GLU A 85 -18.28 -0.29 -3.79
CA GLU A 85 -18.07 1.14 -3.99
C GLU A 85 -16.89 1.38 -4.94
N PRO A 86 -16.96 2.38 -5.85
CA PRO A 86 -15.85 2.72 -6.71
C PRO A 86 -14.67 3.20 -5.86
N PRO A 87 -13.51 2.54 -5.91
CA PRO A 87 -12.37 2.93 -5.09
C PRO A 87 -11.83 4.29 -5.55
N THR A 88 -11.43 5.13 -4.59
CA THR A 88 -10.59 6.27 -4.90
C THR A 88 -9.22 5.81 -5.44
N PRO A 89 -8.48 6.63 -6.22
CA PRO A 89 -7.18 6.21 -6.75
C PRO A 89 -6.18 5.70 -5.69
N PRO A 90 -6.07 6.30 -4.49
CA PRO A 90 -5.25 5.74 -3.41
C PRO A 90 -5.76 4.39 -2.89
N THR A 91 -7.07 4.21 -2.78
CA THR A 91 -7.66 2.94 -2.32
C THR A 91 -7.42 1.83 -3.33
N ALA A 92 -7.60 2.11 -4.62
CA ALA A 92 -7.32 1.16 -5.69
C ALA A 92 -5.83 0.78 -5.69
N ALA A 93 -4.91 1.74 -5.53
CA ALA A 93 -3.48 1.46 -5.45
C ALA A 93 -3.11 0.56 -4.24
N ILE A 94 -3.72 0.78 -3.08
CA ILE A 94 -3.52 -0.07 -1.89
C ILE A 94 -4.02 -1.49 -2.15
N VAL A 95 -5.22 -1.65 -2.71
CA VAL A 95 -5.79 -2.97 -3.06
C VAL A 95 -4.88 -3.69 -4.06
N SER A 96 -4.46 -3.00 -5.13
CA SER A 96 -3.55 -3.54 -6.14
C SER A 96 -2.23 -4.01 -5.55
N LEU A 97 -1.61 -3.22 -4.68
CA LEU A 97 -0.35 -3.58 -4.02
C LEU A 97 -0.53 -4.80 -3.11
N LEU A 98 -1.56 -4.79 -2.25
CA LEU A 98 -1.82 -5.90 -1.33
C LEU A 98 -2.19 -7.18 -2.06
N HIS A 99 -2.88 -7.09 -3.19
CA HIS A 99 -3.17 -8.24 -4.04
C HIS A 99 -1.90 -8.79 -4.71
N ALA A 100 -1.03 -7.91 -5.22
CA ALA A 100 0.21 -8.30 -5.90
C ALA A 100 1.19 -9.07 -5.00
N VAL A 101 1.20 -8.76 -3.71
CA VAL A 101 2.13 -9.35 -2.72
C VAL A 101 1.46 -10.39 -1.81
N ASP A 102 0.25 -10.86 -2.17
CA ASP A 102 -0.58 -11.76 -1.35
C ASP A 102 -0.80 -11.27 0.11
N GLY A 103 -0.75 -9.95 0.31
CA GLY A 103 -0.79 -9.29 1.61
C GLY A 103 -2.20 -9.13 2.20
N LEU A 104 -3.26 -9.39 1.43
CA LEU A 104 -4.65 -9.29 1.91
C LEU A 104 -4.93 -10.25 3.09
N GLY A 105 -4.23 -11.38 3.15
CA GLY A 105 -4.32 -12.37 4.25
C GLY A 105 -3.96 -11.83 5.62
N ALA A 106 -3.11 -10.79 5.68
CA ALA A 106 -2.73 -10.16 6.94
C ALA A 106 -3.84 -9.24 7.51
N LEU A 107 -4.81 -8.83 6.70
CA LEU A 107 -5.85 -7.89 7.08
C LEU A 107 -7.22 -8.55 7.28
N LEU A 108 -7.47 -9.66 6.57
CA LEU A 108 -8.79 -10.28 6.46
C LEU A 108 -8.75 -11.72 6.97
N SER A 109 -9.78 -12.12 7.71
CA SER A 109 -10.00 -13.50 8.12
C SER A 109 -11.35 -13.95 7.54
N LEU A 110 -11.29 -14.66 6.42
CA LEU A 110 -12.46 -15.05 5.61
C LEU A 110 -12.52 -16.56 5.45
N ASN A 111 -13.73 -17.07 5.15
CA ASN A 111 -13.91 -18.42 4.65
C ASN A 111 -13.54 -18.53 3.16
N ASP A 112 -13.52 -19.75 2.61
CA ASP A 112 -13.14 -20.00 1.21
C ASP A 112 -13.97 -19.19 0.20
N ARG A 113 -15.28 -19.05 0.46
CA ARG A 113 -16.16 -18.27 -0.42
C ARG A 113 -15.78 -16.79 -0.41
N GLY A 114 -15.52 -16.24 0.78
CA GLY A 114 -15.07 -14.86 0.95
C GLY A 114 -13.72 -14.62 0.29
N TRP A 115 -12.78 -15.55 0.40
CA TRP A 115 -11.50 -15.47 -0.29
C TRP A 115 -11.63 -15.48 -1.81
N ARG A 116 -12.46 -16.35 -2.37
CA ARG A 116 -12.74 -16.34 -3.82
C ARG A 116 -13.32 -15.00 -4.28
N TRP A 117 -14.26 -14.44 -3.51
CA TRP A 117 -14.82 -13.12 -3.81
C TRP A 117 -13.76 -12.01 -3.77
N VAL A 118 -13.01 -11.91 -2.67
CA VAL A 118 -11.99 -10.88 -2.51
C VAL A 118 -10.89 -10.98 -3.56
N HIS A 119 -10.46 -12.19 -3.92
CA HIS A 119 -9.43 -12.36 -4.96
C HIS A 119 -9.95 -11.90 -6.33
N MET A 120 -11.19 -12.24 -6.69
CA MET A 120 -11.84 -11.76 -7.91
C MET A 120 -11.94 -10.23 -7.94
N ARG A 121 -12.47 -9.62 -6.86
CA ARG A 121 -12.65 -8.17 -6.79
C ARG A 121 -11.33 -7.41 -6.75
N ALA A 122 -10.34 -7.91 -6.02
CA ALA A 122 -9.01 -7.31 -5.98
C ALA A 122 -8.29 -7.41 -7.33
N SER A 123 -8.45 -8.52 -8.06
CA SER A 123 -7.91 -8.69 -9.42
C SER A 123 -8.54 -7.70 -10.41
N GLU A 124 -9.87 -7.49 -10.33
CA GLU A 124 -10.60 -6.50 -11.11
C GLU A 124 -10.13 -5.06 -10.81
N ILE A 125 -9.93 -4.73 -9.54
CA ILE A 125 -9.39 -3.43 -9.14
C ILE A 125 -7.95 -3.26 -9.65
N ALA A 126 -7.15 -4.32 -9.55
CA ALA A 126 -5.75 -4.35 -9.92
C ALA A 126 -5.48 -4.48 -11.42
N SER A 127 -6.47 -4.82 -12.24
CA SER A 127 -6.39 -4.72 -13.70
C SER A 127 -6.77 -3.33 -14.18
N GLY A 128 -7.55 -2.59 -13.39
CA GLY A 128 -8.18 -1.34 -13.81
C GLY A 128 -9.50 -1.54 -14.56
N SER A 129 -10.04 -2.76 -14.63
CA SER A 129 -11.32 -2.99 -15.33
C SER A 129 -12.52 -2.33 -14.64
N TRP A 130 -12.40 -2.03 -13.34
CA TRP A 130 -13.41 -1.27 -12.59
C TRP A 130 -13.60 0.17 -13.11
N VAL A 131 -12.64 0.73 -13.85
CA VAL A 131 -12.69 2.10 -14.36
C VAL A 131 -13.80 2.29 -15.38
N ASP A 132 -13.98 1.29 -16.26
CA ASP A 132 -15.00 1.32 -17.30
C ASP A 132 -16.42 1.15 -16.72
N GLU A 133 -16.55 0.70 -15.47
CA GLU A 133 -17.83 0.51 -14.79
C GLU A 133 -18.43 1.83 -14.26
N TYR A 134 -17.66 2.91 -14.13
CA TYR A 134 -18.12 4.17 -13.51
C TYR A 134 -17.72 5.43 -14.33
N GLU A 135 -18.72 6.10 -14.90
CA GLU A 135 -18.58 7.27 -15.80
C GLU A 135 -17.89 8.49 -15.16
N THR A 136 -17.85 8.59 -13.82
CA THR A 136 -17.26 9.69 -13.06
C THR A 136 -15.76 9.54 -12.76
N ALA A 137 -15.13 8.43 -13.16
CA ALA A 137 -13.80 8.06 -12.67
C ALA A 137 -12.62 8.67 -13.47
N LEU A 138 -12.90 9.40 -14.55
CA LEU A 138 -11.90 9.74 -15.57
C LEU A 138 -10.89 10.87 -15.27
N PRO A 139 -11.13 11.93 -14.46
CA PRO A 139 -10.18 13.04 -14.45
C PRO A 139 -8.89 12.89 -13.62
N GLU A 140 -8.73 11.97 -12.67
CA GLU A 140 -7.46 11.81 -11.94
C GLU A 140 -7.15 10.34 -11.58
N MET A 141 -6.76 9.54 -12.59
CA MET A 141 -6.55 8.08 -12.46
C MET A 141 -5.10 7.59 -12.51
N ASN A 142 -4.13 8.49 -12.53
CA ASN A 142 -2.74 8.12 -12.79
C ASN A 142 -2.18 7.12 -11.74
N LEU A 143 -2.55 7.24 -10.47
CA LEU A 143 -1.98 6.40 -9.42
C LEU A 143 -2.43 4.94 -9.50
N ALA A 144 -3.73 4.70 -9.68
CA ALA A 144 -4.29 3.35 -9.74
C ALA A 144 -3.83 2.61 -11.00
N VAL A 145 -3.87 3.30 -12.15
CA VAL A 145 -3.40 2.76 -13.43
C VAL A 145 -1.90 2.47 -13.38
N THR A 146 -1.09 3.39 -12.82
CA THR A 146 0.35 3.14 -12.63
C THR A 146 0.58 1.94 -11.71
N ALA A 147 -0.13 1.82 -10.60
CA ALA A 147 0.00 0.67 -9.69
C ALA A 147 -0.37 -0.66 -10.37
N SER A 148 -1.45 -0.69 -11.16
CA SER A 148 -1.85 -1.83 -11.99
C SER A 148 -0.74 -2.21 -12.99
N ALA A 149 -0.21 -1.22 -13.72
CA ALA A 149 0.86 -1.44 -14.70
C ALA A 149 2.18 -1.92 -14.06
N LEU A 150 2.45 -1.53 -12.82
CA LEU A 150 3.63 -1.99 -12.06
C LEU A 150 3.44 -3.39 -11.45
N ARG A 151 2.22 -3.93 -11.40
CA ARG A 151 1.91 -5.22 -10.76
C ARG A 151 2.85 -6.37 -11.18
N PRO A 152 3.17 -6.59 -12.48
CA PRO A 152 4.06 -7.67 -12.89
C PRO A 152 5.50 -7.53 -12.34
N ALA A 153 5.90 -6.33 -11.91
CA ALA A 153 7.20 -6.08 -11.30
C ALA A 153 7.21 -6.29 -9.77
N LEU A 154 6.04 -6.51 -9.16
CA LEU A 154 5.87 -6.74 -7.73
C LEU A 154 5.72 -8.22 -7.37
N ALA A 155 5.37 -9.06 -8.35
CA ALA A 155 5.20 -10.51 -8.23
C ALA A 155 6.54 -11.28 -8.26
#